data_AF-A0A6N6Z4Y9-F1
#
_entry.id   AF-A0A6N6Z4Y9-F1
#
_cell.length_a   1.000
_cell.length_b   1.000
_cell.length_c   1.000
_cell.angle_alpha   90.00
_cell.angle_beta   90.00
_cell.angle_gamma   90.00
#
_symmetry.space_group_name_H-M   'P 1'
#
loop_
_entity.id
_entity.type
_entity.pdbx_description
1 polymer ?
#
loop_
_entity_poly.entity_id
_entity_poly.type
_entity_poly.pdbx_seq_one_letter_code
_entity_poly.pdbx_strand_id
1 'polypeptide(L)'
;MEADCPNFVNADSIAKGLSPFRPDSMKVAAGKAMVDLLAGYASRRVSFAFETTLSGQGYVRHLKAWKQQGYEIWLYFLSLPDAEMAITRVANRVREGGHDIPESDIRRRFERGIANFHEIYRPLADRAALLDATVLPPSIIELYER
;
A
#
# COMPACT_ATOMS: atom_id res chain seq x y z
N MET A 1 12.59 6.87 0.04
CA MET A 1 13.48 6.11 -0.86
C MET A 1 12.60 5.63 -2.00
N GLU A 2 12.61 6.36 -3.12
CA GLU A 2 12.09 5.81 -4.38
C GLU A 2 13.00 4.61 -4.67
N ALA A 3 12.45 3.40 -4.73
CA ALA A 3 13.22 2.18 -4.99
C ALA A 3 13.69 2.11 -6.45
N ASP A 4 14.21 3.23 -6.98
CA ASP A 4 14.55 3.49 -8.38
C ASP A 4 13.43 3.09 -9.37
N CYS A 5 12.18 3.25 -8.93
CA CYS A 5 11.00 2.81 -9.66
C CYS A 5 10.11 4.03 -9.96
N PRO A 6 10.27 4.66 -11.15
CA PRO A 6 9.57 5.91 -11.48
C PRO A 6 8.05 5.71 -11.66
N ASN A 7 7.60 4.48 -11.90
CA ASN A 7 6.19 4.15 -12.09
C ASN A 7 5.51 3.82 -10.75
N PHE A 8 5.38 4.81 -9.87
CA PHE A 8 4.67 4.65 -8.60
C PHE A 8 3.18 5.00 -8.74
N VAL A 9 2.30 4.13 -8.22
CA VAL A 9 0.85 4.29 -8.30
C VAL A 9 0.22 4.27 -6.90
N ASN A 10 -0.55 5.31 -6.58
CA ASN A 10 -1.26 5.44 -5.30
C ASN A 10 -2.71 5.89 -5.54
N ALA A 11 -3.67 5.17 -4.95
CA ALA A 11 -5.09 5.42 -5.16
C ALA A 11 -5.54 6.82 -4.69
N ASP A 12 -5.01 7.31 -3.57
CA ASP A 12 -5.37 8.63 -3.05
C ASP A 12 -4.84 9.76 -3.95
N SER A 13 -3.66 9.57 -4.54
CA SER A 13 -3.07 10.48 -5.51
C SER A 13 -3.90 10.54 -6.80
N ILE A 14 -4.35 9.38 -7.29
CA ILE A 14 -5.28 9.31 -8.44
C ILE A 14 -6.61 10.00 -8.09
N ALA A 15 -7.19 9.72 -6.91
CA ALA A 15 -8.45 10.31 -6.49
C ALA A 15 -8.38 11.85 -6.41
N LYS A 16 -7.27 12.38 -5.88
CA LYS A 16 -6.98 13.84 -5.87
C LYS A 16 -6.82 14.40 -7.28
N GLY A 17 -6.15 13.69 -8.19
CA GLY A 17 -6.03 14.10 -9.58
C GLY A 17 -7.37 14.14 -10.33
N LEU A 18 -8.27 13.19 -10.04
CA LEU A 18 -9.61 13.13 -10.64
C LEU A 18 -10.55 14.21 -10.09
N SER A 19 -10.47 14.50 -8.79
CA SER A 19 -11.29 15.53 -8.15
C SER A 19 -10.52 16.19 -7.01
N PRO A 20 -9.80 17.30 -7.28
CA PRO A 20 -8.97 17.98 -6.28
C PRO A 20 -9.75 18.43 -5.04
N PHE A 21 -11.01 18.83 -5.22
CA PHE A 21 -11.86 19.35 -4.14
C PHE A 21 -12.75 18.27 -3.49
N ARG A 22 -12.91 17.09 -4.11
CA ARG A 22 -13.75 16.00 -3.58
C ARG A 22 -13.15 14.61 -3.84
N PRO A 23 -11.90 14.33 -3.44
CA PRO A 23 -11.21 13.07 -3.74
C PRO A 23 -11.95 11.85 -3.18
N ASP A 24 -12.64 11.98 -2.04
CA ASP A 24 -13.37 10.88 -1.42
C ASP A 24 -14.47 10.28 -2.28
N SER A 25 -15.12 11.11 -3.09
CA SER A 25 -16.14 10.65 -4.03
C SER A 25 -15.55 9.82 -5.18
N MET A 26 -14.22 9.87 -5.37
CA MET A 26 -13.51 9.21 -6.45
C MET A 26 -12.82 7.91 -6.03
N LYS A 27 -12.96 7.46 -4.77
CA LYS A 27 -12.26 6.25 -4.25
C LYS A 27 -12.45 5.01 -5.14
N VAL A 28 -13.67 4.74 -5.59
CA VAL A 28 -13.97 3.58 -6.47
C VAL A 28 -13.36 3.77 -7.85
N ALA A 29 -13.53 4.94 -8.45
CA ALA A 29 -12.98 5.26 -9.77
C ALA A 29 -11.44 5.22 -9.77
N ALA A 30 -10.81 5.76 -8.72
CA ALA A 30 -9.38 5.74 -8.52
C ALA A 30 -8.84 4.31 -8.33
N GLY A 31 -9.56 3.46 -7.58
CA GLY A 31 -9.22 2.04 -7.46
C GLY A 31 -9.26 1.31 -8.79
N LYS A 32 -10.26 1.58 -9.64
CA LYS A 32 -10.34 1.00 -10.99
C LYS A 32 -9.19 1.50 -11.87
N ALA A 33 -8.97 2.80 -11.92
CA ALA A 33 -7.89 3.41 -12.69
C ALA A 33 -6.50 2.90 -12.26
N MET A 34 -6.30 2.69 -10.95
CA MET A 34 -5.08 2.09 -10.41
C MET A 34 -4.85 0.68 -10.97
N VAL A 35 -5.87 -0.18 -10.96
CA VAL A 35 -5.75 -1.54 -11.54
C VAL A 35 -5.44 -1.49 -13.03
N ASP A 36 -6.10 -0.59 -13.78
CA ASP A 36 -5.88 -0.43 -15.22
C ASP A 36 -4.44 0.05 -15.53
N LEU A 37 -3.92 1.00 -14.74
CA LEU A 37 -2.55 1.49 -14.87
C LEU A 37 -1.52 0.40 -14.60
N LEU A 38 -1.70 -0.37 -13.52
CA LEU A 38 -0.81 -1.48 -13.16
C LEU A 38 -0.82 -2.57 -14.23
N ALA A 39 -2.00 -2.90 -14.78
CA ALA A 39 -2.12 -3.82 -15.90
C ALA A 39 -1.37 -3.29 -17.14
N GLY A 40 -1.47 -1.99 -17.41
CA GLY A 40 -0.72 -1.32 -18.47
C GLY A 40 0.80 -1.45 -18.29
N TYR A 41 1.33 -1.19 -17.09
CA TYR A 41 2.75 -1.36 -16.82
C TYR A 41 3.21 -2.81 -16.96
N ALA A 42 2.44 -3.76 -16.42
CA ALA A 42 2.71 -5.19 -16.55
C ALA A 42 2.75 -5.64 -18.02
N SER A 43 1.80 -5.18 -18.84
CA SER A 43 1.76 -5.52 -20.28
C SER A 43 2.99 -5.03 -21.05
N ARG A 44 3.59 -3.91 -20.62
CA ARG A 44 4.81 -3.34 -21.21
C ARG A 44 6.09 -3.89 -20.59
N ARG A 45 5.99 -4.78 -19.61
CA ARG A 45 7.13 -5.38 -18.88
C ARG A 45 8.08 -4.34 -18.27
N VAL A 46 7.53 -3.25 -17.76
CA VAL A 46 8.32 -2.23 -17.03
C VAL A 46 8.14 -2.41 -15.53
N SER A 47 9.16 -2.00 -14.75
CA SER A 47 9.07 -1.96 -13.29
C SER A 47 8.04 -0.92 -12.83
N PHE A 48 7.26 -1.25 -11.81
CA PHE A 48 6.29 -0.36 -11.17
C PHE A 48 6.17 -0.67 -9.69
N ALA A 49 5.71 0.31 -8.92
CA ALA A 49 5.46 0.21 -7.49
C ALA A 49 4.07 0.75 -7.18
N PHE A 50 3.46 0.25 -6.11
CA PHE A 50 2.16 0.77 -5.69
C PHE A 50 1.96 0.64 -4.18
N GLU A 51 1.17 1.56 -3.63
CA GLU A 51 0.85 1.58 -2.22
C GLU A 51 -0.55 1.03 -1.95
N THR A 52 -0.66 0.21 -0.91
CA THR A 52 -1.93 -0.25 -0.37
C THR A 52 -1.77 -0.57 1.11
N THR A 53 -2.86 -0.51 1.86
CA THR A 53 -2.89 -0.89 3.28
C THR A 53 -2.70 -2.40 3.54
N LEU A 54 -2.65 -3.22 2.48
CA LEU A 54 -2.69 -4.69 2.53
C LEU A 54 -3.91 -5.30 3.26
N SER A 55 -4.87 -4.49 3.73
CA SER A 55 -6.06 -4.97 4.44
C SER A 55 -7.03 -5.79 3.55
N GLY A 56 -6.99 -5.58 2.24
CA GLY A 56 -7.73 -6.36 1.24
C GLY A 56 -6.87 -7.40 0.52
N GLN A 57 -7.50 -8.38 -0.11
CA GLN A 57 -6.83 -9.45 -0.88
C GLN A 57 -6.89 -9.22 -2.41
N GLY A 58 -7.36 -8.05 -2.86
CA GLY A 58 -7.62 -7.77 -4.29
C GLY A 58 -6.39 -7.91 -5.19
N TYR A 59 -5.18 -7.70 -4.65
CA TYR A 59 -3.94 -7.77 -5.41
C TYR A 59 -3.32 -9.17 -5.48
N VAL A 60 -3.81 -10.15 -4.69
CA VAL A 60 -3.24 -11.52 -4.65
C VAL A 60 -3.18 -12.15 -6.04
N ARG A 61 -4.27 -12.05 -6.81
CA ARG A 61 -4.32 -12.58 -8.18
C ARG A 61 -3.33 -11.89 -9.12
N HIS A 62 -3.11 -10.58 -8.93
CA HIS A 62 -2.23 -9.77 -9.75
C HIS A 62 -0.77 -10.11 -9.46
N LEU A 63 -0.38 -10.21 -8.18
CA LEU A 63 0.95 -10.63 -7.77
C LEU A 63 1.30 -12.02 -8.32
N LYS A 64 0.39 -13.00 -8.21
CA LYS A 64 0.60 -14.33 -8.81
C LYS A 64 0.80 -14.28 -10.32
N ALA A 65 -0.01 -13.50 -11.02
CA ALA A 65 0.12 -13.32 -12.47
C ALA A 65 1.43 -12.62 -12.86
N TRP A 66 1.86 -11.61 -12.10
CA TRP A 66 3.12 -10.90 -12.35
C TRP A 66 4.33 -11.81 -12.09
N LYS A 67 4.31 -12.67 -11.05
CA LYS A 67 5.37 -13.69 -10.88
C LYS A 67 5.47 -14.61 -12.10
N GLN A 68 4.33 -15.08 -12.63
CA GLN A 68 4.30 -15.91 -13.84
C GLN A 68 4.82 -15.17 -15.08
N GLN A 69 4.76 -13.83 -15.08
CA GLN A 69 5.33 -12.99 -16.13
C GLN A 69 6.82 -12.68 -15.91
N GLY A 70 7.43 -13.18 -14.83
CA GLY A 70 8.85 -13.01 -14.53
C GLY A 70 9.19 -11.78 -13.67
N TYR A 71 8.20 -11.14 -13.04
CA TYR A 71 8.46 -10.07 -12.08
C TYR A 71 9.04 -10.63 -10.78
N GLU A 72 10.08 -9.95 -10.27
CA GLU A 72 10.49 -10.05 -8.87
C GLU A 72 9.61 -9.12 -8.01
N ILE A 73 9.05 -9.65 -6.93
CA ILE A 73 8.13 -8.93 -6.07
C ILE A 73 8.83 -8.54 -4.78
N TRP A 74 8.98 -7.23 -4.58
CA TRP A 74 9.53 -6.63 -3.38
C TRP A 74 8.38 -6.04 -2.55
N LEU A 75 8.27 -6.47 -1.30
CA LEU A 75 7.22 -6.05 -0.38
C LEU A 75 7.80 -5.32 0.83
N TYR A 76 7.43 -4.05 1.01
CA TYR A 76 7.77 -3.28 2.20
C TYR A 76 6.49 -3.03 3.00
N PHE A 77 6.45 -3.51 4.24
CA PHE A 77 5.31 -3.29 5.13
C PHE A 77 5.72 -2.38 6.29
N LEU A 78 5.10 -1.20 6.35
CA LEU A 78 5.29 -0.22 7.41
C LEU A 78 4.32 -0.52 8.55
N SER A 79 4.83 -0.97 9.69
CA SER A 79 4.04 -1.27 10.88
C SER A 79 4.16 -0.16 11.93
N LEU A 80 3.14 -0.04 12.76
CA LEU A 80 3.15 0.71 14.01
C LEU A 80 2.93 -0.25 15.17
N PRO A 81 3.26 0.15 16.42
CA PRO A 81 3.07 -0.71 17.59
C PRO A 81 1.61 -1.11 17.82
N ASP A 82 0.68 -0.19 17.55
CA ASP A 82 -0.75 -0.39 17.75
C ASP A 82 -1.62 0.52 16.86
N ALA A 83 -2.92 0.24 16.85
CA ALA A 83 -3.90 1.02 16.11
C ALA A 83 -4.13 2.43 16.73
N GLU A 84 -3.87 2.63 18.02
CA GLU A 84 -4.04 3.94 18.67
C GLU A 84 -3.04 4.95 18.13
N MET A 85 -1.80 4.51 17.86
CA MET A 85 -0.80 5.34 17.21
C MET A 85 -1.24 5.74 15.80
N ALA A 86 -1.84 4.80 15.04
CA ALA A 86 -2.39 5.10 13.72
C ALA A 86 -3.53 6.13 13.79
N ILE A 87 -4.45 5.97 14.73
CA ILE A 87 -5.55 6.91 15.00
C ILE A 87 -4.99 8.30 15.35
N THR A 88 -4.02 8.36 16.26
CA THR A 88 -3.37 9.61 16.67
C THR A 88 -2.71 10.32 15.50
N ARG A 89 -2.02 9.57 14.62
CA ARG A 89 -1.40 10.11 13.41
C ARG A 89 -2.43 10.65 12.42
N VAL A 90 -3.55 9.96 12.22
CA VAL A 90 -4.64 10.46 11.37
C VAL A 90 -5.23 11.74 11.97
N ALA A 91 -5.51 11.76 13.27
CA ALA A 91 -6.04 12.95 13.95
C ALA A 91 -5.10 14.16 13.82
N ASN A 92 -3.79 13.97 13.98
CA ASN A 92 -2.80 15.03 13.77
C ASN A 92 -2.81 15.53 12.32
N ARG A 93 -2.80 14.62 11.35
CA ARG A 93 -2.88 14.97 9.93
C ARG A 93 -4.15 15.74 9.58
N VAL A 94 -5.29 15.39 10.17
CA VAL A 94 -6.56 16.12 9.98
C VAL A 94 -6.47 17.55 10.52
N ARG A 95 -5.84 17.74 11.69
CA ARG A 95 -5.58 19.10 12.23
C ARG A 95 -4.69 19.94 11.30
N GLU A 96 -3.81 19.29 10.54
CA GLU A 96 -2.96 19.91 9.52
C GLU A 96 -3.65 20.06 8.15
N GLY A 97 -4.94 19.73 8.04
CA GLY A 97 -5.74 19.89 6.81
C GLY A 97 -5.74 18.66 5.88
N GLY A 98 -5.27 17.50 6.34
CA GLY A 98 -5.36 16.26 5.59
C GLY A 98 -6.69 15.51 5.72
N HIS A 99 -6.79 14.35 5.06
CA HIS A 99 -8.02 13.56 4.98
C HIS A 99 -8.28 12.76 6.28
N ASP A 100 -9.53 12.75 6.72
CA ASP A 100 -10.01 11.98 7.87
C ASP A 100 -10.39 10.55 7.49
N ILE A 101 -10.14 9.59 8.38
CA ILE A 101 -10.50 8.19 8.19
C ILE A 101 -11.21 7.73 9.46
N PRO A 102 -12.42 7.13 9.36
CA PRO A 102 -13.13 6.65 10.54
C PRO A 102 -12.26 5.68 11.36
N GLU A 103 -12.25 5.82 12.69
CA GLU A 103 -11.43 4.98 13.57
C GLU A 103 -11.72 3.49 13.40
N SER A 104 -12.99 3.12 13.20
CA SER A 104 -13.39 1.74 12.93
C SER A 104 -12.74 1.18 11.67
N ASP A 105 -12.55 2.01 10.66
CA ASP A 105 -11.84 1.67 9.43
C ASP A 105 -10.33 1.54 9.68
N ILE A 106 -9.75 2.42 10.49
CA ILE A 106 -8.33 2.35 10.87
C ILE A 106 -8.05 1.04 11.59
N ARG A 107 -8.80 0.72 12.66
CA ARG A 107 -8.63 -0.51 13.46
C ARG A 107 -8.77 -1.76 12.61
N ARG A 108 -9.87 -1.85 11.84
CA ARG A 108 -10.13 -2.97 10.94
C ARG A 108 -9.01 -3.17 9.93
N ARG A 109 -8.49 -2.09 9.33
CA ARG A 109 -7.42 -2.16 8.33
C ARG A 109 -6.08 -2.51 8.98
N PHE A 110 -5.81 -2.02 10.18
CA PHE A 110 -4.60 -2.30 10.94
C PHE A 110 -4.47 -3.81 11.21
N GLU A 111 -5.48 -4.41 11.84
CA GLU A 111 -5.50 -5.84 12.16
C GLU A 111 -5.38 -6.70 10.90
N ARG A 112 -6.21 -6.41 9.88
CA ARG A 112 -6.20 -7.16 8.61
C ARG A 112 -4.90 -7.00 7.84
N GLY A 113 -4.30 -5.82 7.88
CA GLY A 113 -3.06 -5.51 7.17
C GLY A 113 -1.91 -6.37 7.69
N ILE A 114 -1.75 -6.43 9.01
CA ILE A 114 -0.71 -7.25 9.66
C ILE A 114 -0.94 -8.74 9.39
N ALA A 115 -2.18 -9.24 9.58
CA ALA A 115 -2.50 -10.64 9.31
C ALA A 115 -2.22 -11.02 7.84
N ASN A 116 -2.72 -10.22 6.90
CA ASN A 116 -2.51 -10.46 5.47
C ASN A 116 -1.04 -10.35 5.08
N PHE A 117 -0.26 -9.47 5.69
CA PHE A 117 1.18 -9.39 5.46
C PHE A 117 1.84 -10.74 5.76
N HIS A 118 1.65 -11.29 6.96
CA HIS A 118 2.29 -12.54 7.37
C HIS A 118 1.79 -13.78 6.62
N GLU A 119 0.47 -13.88 6.43
CA GLU A 119 -0.20 -15.10 5.95
C GLU A 119 -0.31 -15.17 4.43
N ILE A 120 -0.42 -14.04 3.75
CA ILE A 120 -0.82 -13.99 2.34
C ILE A 120 0.25 -13.34 1.47
N TYR A 121 0.66 -12.12 1.79
CA TYR A 121 1.49 -11.32 0.89
C TYR A 121 2.97 -11.66 1.00
N ARG A 122 3.51 -11.84 2.22
CA ARG A 122 4.91 -12.24 2.42
C ARG A 122 5.25 -13.55 1.69
N PRO A 123 4.42 -14.62 1.72
CA PRO A 123 4.69 -15.83 0.94
C PRO A 123 4.66 -15.66 -0.58
N LEU A 124 4.05 -14.59 -1.10
CA LEU A 124 4.00 -14.28 -2.54
C LEU A 124 5.19 -13.42 -2.99
N ALA A 125 5.83 -12.70 -2.08
CA ALA A 125 6.99 -11.88 -2.39
C ALA A 125 8.25 -12.73 -2.58
N ASP A 126 9.21 -12.20 -3.34
CA ASP A 126 10.57 -12.73 -3.45
C ASP A 126 11.45 -12.11 -2.35
N ARG A 127 11.21 -10.83 -2.07
CA ARG A 127 11.78 -10.11 -0.92
C ARG A 127 10.70 -9.41 -0.13
N ALA A 128 10.78 -9.49 1.20
CA ALA A 128 9.89 -8.72 2.06
C ALA A 128 10.64 -8.10 3.25
N ALA A 129 10.21 -6.92 3.67
CA ALA A 129 10.70 -6.27 4.88
C ALA A 129 9.52 -5.81 5.74
N LEU A 130 9.58 -6.16 7.03
CA LEU A 130 8.74 -5.55 8.06
C LEU A 130 9.53 -4.39 8.66
N LEU A 131 8.95 -3.20 8.61
CA LEU A 131 9.60 -1.96 9.00
C LEU A 131 8.84 -1.30 10.16
N ASP A 132 9.56 -0.85 11.18
CA ASP A 132 9.02 0.00 12.23
C ASP A 132 8.92 1.43 11.70
N ALA A 133 7.69 1.92 11.54
CA ALA A 133 7.40 3.26 11.08
C ALA A 133 7.10 4.24 12.24
N THR A 134 7.44 3.90 13.49
CA THR A 134 7.28 4.76 14.68
C THR A 134 8.07 6.05 14.56
N VAL A 135 9.27 5.98 13.95
CA VAL A 135 10.14 7.13 13.65
C VAL A 135 10.54 7.15 12.18
N LEU A 136 11.00 8.31 11.68
CA LEU A 136 11.52 8.46 10.33
C LEU A 136 13.05 8.70 10.37
N PRO A 137 13.84 8.03 9.50
CA PRO A 137 13.41 6.98 8.57
C PRO A 137 13.00 5.68 9.31
N PRO A 138 12.11 4.85 8.72
CA PRO A 138 11.73 3.58 9.31
C PRO A 138 12.93 2.65 9.52
N SER A 139 12.93 1.87 10.60
CA SER A 139 13.94 0.86 10.88
C SER A 139 13.45 -0.55 10.51
N ILE A 140 14.37 -1.43 10.15
CA ILE A 140 14.04 -2.82 9.81
C ILE A 140 13.79 -3.62 11.10
N ILE A 141 12.64 -4.28 11.16
CA ILE A 141 12.32 -5.28 12.20
C ILE A 141 12.71 -6.67 11.68
N GLU A 142 12.27 -7.03 10.46
CA GLU A 142 12.51 -8.33 9.85
C GLU A 142 12.79 -8.20 8.35
N LEU A 143 13.68 -9.06 7.84
CA LEU A 143 13.95 -9.24 6.41
C LEU A 143 13.66 -10.68 6.00
N TYR A 144 13.12 -10.81 4.79
CA TYR A 144 12.81 -12.07 4.15
C TYR A 144 13.35 -12.06 2.73
N GLU A 145 14.15 -13.06 2.40
CA GLU A 145 14.65 -13.31 1.05
C GLU A 145 14.39 -14.77 0.68
N ARG A 146 14.01 -15.03 -0.58
CA ARG A 146 13.77 -16.37 -1.12
C ARG A 146 14.63 -16.65 -2.34
#